data_AF-A0A1M5GL66-F1
#
_entry.id   AF-A0A1M5GL66-F1
#
_cell.length_a   1.000
_cell.length_b   1.000
_cell.length_c   1.000
_cell.angle_alpha   90.00
_cell.angle_beta   90.00
_cell.angle_gamma   90.00
#
_symmetry.space_group_name_H-M   'P 1'
#
loop_
_entity.id
_entity.type
_entity.pdbx_description
1 polymer ?
#
loop_
_entity_poly.entity_id
_entity_poly.type
_entity_poly.pdbx_seq_one_letter_code
_entity_poly.pdbx_strand_id
1 'polypeptide(L)'
;MKTNVITRKQYLNGEATHDEYYSQFVTDATINMLLRFLSKERLTEAYNENPNLYSIKLQVWDDLPLIAYTYKMREAGDWPTPAGKVCILKCAARMIIETKNI
;
A
#
# COMPACT_ATOMS: atom_id res chain seq x y z
N MET A 1 -8.02 2.61 22.02
CA MET A 1 -6.85 1.70 21.98
C MET A 1 -5.73 2.43 21.25
N LYS A 2 -4.54 2.56 21.85
CA LYS A 2 -3.36 3.01 21.10
C LYS A 2 -2.93 1.83 20.22
N THR A 3 -3.23 1.88 18.94
CA THR A 3 -2.61 0.99 17.97
C THR A 3 -1.11 1.33 17.99
N ASN A 4 -0.26 0.38 18.39
CA ASN A 4 1.19 0.61 18.38
C ASN A 4 1.63 0.80 16.93
N VAL A 5 2.01 2.03 16.59
CA VAL A 5 2.59 2.38 15.28
C VAL A 5 3.88 1.57 15.12
N ILE A 6 4.00 0.81 14.02
CA ILE A 6 5.23 0.08 13.69
C ILE A 6 6.20 1.11 13.11
N THR A 7 7.32 1.33 13.77
CA THR A 7 8.31 2.32 13.31
C THR A 7 9.12 1.78 12.14
N ARG A 8 9.64 2.69 11.30
CA ARG A 8 10.59 2.36 10.24
C ARG A 8 11.80 1.60 10.78
N LYS A 9 12.28 1.95 11.97
CA LYS A 9 13.41 1.28 12.61
C LYS A 9 13.09 -0.20 12.88
N GLN A 10 11.91 -0.50 13.42
CA GLN A 10 11.47 -1.88 13.68
C GLN A 10 11.35 -2.67 12.37
N TYR A 11 10.75 -2.08 11.34
CA TYR A 11 10.68 -2.68 10.01
C TYR A 11 12.08 -3.01 9.45
N LEU A 12 13.02 -2.06 9.52
CA LEU A 12 14.39 -2.26 9.03
C LEU A 12 15.20 -3.26 9.87
N ASN A 13 14.86 -3.43 11.14
CA ASN A 13 15.42 -4.44 12.02
C ASN A 13 14.83 -5.84 11.80
N GLY A 14 13.83 -5.99 10.93
CA GLY A 14 13.13 -7.26 10.70
C GLY A 14 12.14 -7.65 11.80
N GLU A 15 11.75 -6.70 12.66
CA GLU A 15 10.78 -6.92 13.74
C GLU A 15 9.33 -6.91 13.24
N ALA A 16 9.11 -6.47 11.99
CA ALA A 16 7.82 -6.49 11.29
C ALA A 16 8.04 -6.82 9.81
N THR A 17 7.08 -7.52 9.20
CA THR A 17 7.05 -7.79 7.78
C THR A 17 6.74 -6.53 6.96
N HIS A 18 6.99 -6.60 5.65
CA HIS A 18 6.67 -5.51 4.73
C HIS A 18 5.16 -5.20 4.73
N ASP A 19 4.31 -6.23 4.76
CA ASP A 19 2.86 -6.06 4.75
C ASP A 19 2.34 -5.51 6.09
N GLU A 20 2.87 -5.96 7.23
CA GLU A 20 2.54 -5.36 8.53
C GLU A 20 2.91 -3.87 8.58
N TYR A 21 4.11 -3.52 8.10
CA TYR A 21 4.55 -2.13 8.11
C TYR A 21 3.74 -1.23 7.15
N TYR A 22 3.51 -1.65 5.91
CA TYR A 22 2.85 -0.77 4.93
C TYR A 22 1.33 -0.75 5.05
N SER A 23 0.70 -1.82 5.57
CA SER A 23 -0.76 -1.85 5.79
C SER A 23 -1.22 -0.80 6.79
N GLN A 24 -0.39 -0.41 7.77
CA GLN A 24 -0.73 0.64 8.75
C GLN A 24 -0.99 2.02 8.11
N PHE A 25 -0.48 2.24 6.89
CA PHE A 25 -0.67 3.47 6.12
C PHE A 25 -1.82 3.37 5.11
N VAL A 26 -2.36 2.17 4.87
CA VAL A 26 -3.53 1.97 4.02
C VAL A 26 -4.77 2.48 4.76
N THR A 27 -5.65 3.16 4.03
CA THR A 27 -6.92 3.70 4.54
C THR A 27 -8.03 3.39 3.55
N ASP A 28 -9.29 3.51 3.96
CA ASP A 28 -10.43 3.38 3.05
C ASP A 28 -10.35 4.38 1.89
N ALA A 29 -9.81 5.58 2.13
CA ALA A 29 -9.56 6.55 1.07
C ALA A 29 -8.53 6.06 0.05
N THR A 30 -7.46 5.39 0.51
CA THR A 30 -6.47 4.74 -0.36
C THR A 30 -7.12 3.66 -1.22
N ILE A 31 -7.93 2.80 -0.60
CA ILE A 31 -8.63 1.70 -1.28
C ILE A 31 -9.62 2.23 -2.33
N ASN A 32 -10.47 3.17 -1.93
CA ASN A 32 -11.46 3.79 -2.82
C ASN A 32 -10.82 4.55 -3.98
N MET A 33 -9.72 5.26 -3.72
CA MET A 33 -8.96 5.91 -4.79
C MET A 33 -8.36 4.88 -5.74
N LEU A 34 -7.75 3.82 -5.23
CA LEU A 34 -7.17 2.77 -6.07
C LEU A 34 -8.24 2.12 -6.95
N LEU A 35 -9.41 1.78 -6.41
CA LEU A 35 -10.53 1.19 -7.16
C LEU A 35 -11.12 2.12 -8.23
N ARG A 36 -10.95 3.45 -8.10
CA ARG A 36 -11.38 4.41 -9.15
C ARG A 36 -10.47 4.38 -10.39
N PHE A 37 -9.19 4.03 -10.22
CA PHE A 37 -8.20 4.04 -11.31
C PHE A 37 -7.82 2.64 -11.80
N LEU A 38 -7.88 1.64 -10.92
CA LEU A 38 -7.56 0.24 -11.18
C LEU A 38 -8.69 -0.62 -10.61
N SER A 39 -9.50 -1.21 -11.49
CA SER A 39 -10.60 -2.08 -11.07
C SER A 39 -10.07 -3.30 -10.31
N LYS A 40 -10.92 -3.90 -9.48
CA LYS A 40 -10.57 -5.11 -8.74
C LYS A 40 -10.17 -6.26 -9.67
N GLU A 41 -10.85 -6.38 -10.81
CA GLU A 41 -10.57 -7.40 -11.83
C GLU A 41 -9.16 -7.23 -12.39
N ARG A 42 -8.79 -6.00 -12.77
CA ARG A 42 -7.44 -5.67 -13.26
C ARG A 42 -6.35 -5.95 -12.22
N LEU A 43 -6.60 -5.62 -10.95
CA LEU A 43 -5.67 -5.92 -9.86
C LEU A 43 -5.52 -7.43 -9.66
N THR A 44 -6.62 -8.17 -9.72
CA THR A 44 -6.65 -9.64 -9.54
C THR A 44 -5.94 -10.34 -10.69
N GLU A 45 -6.17 -9.92 -11.94
CA GLU A 45 -5.47 -10.42 -13.13
C GLU A 45 -3.95 -10.20 -12.99
N ALA A 46 -3.53 -8.97 -12.69
CA ALA A 46 -2.12 -8.65 -12.51
C ALA A 46 -1.46 -9.43 -11.36
N TYR A 47 -2.20 -9.70 -10.28
CA TYR A 47 -1.71 -10.48 -9.15
C TYR A 47 -1.55 -11.96 -9.49
N ASN A 48 -2.50 -12.53 -10.24
CA ASN A 48 -2.44 -13.91 -10.70
C ASN A 48 -1.26 -14.15 -11.67
N GLU A 49 -0.91 -13.13 -12.47
CA GLU A 49 0.31 -13.17 -13.30
C GLU A 49 1.58 -13.05 -12.46
N ASN A 50 1.60 -12.10 -11.52
CA ASN A 50 2.75 -11.86 -10.65
C ASN A 50 2.34 -11.22 -9.31
N PRO A 51 2.62 -11.84 -8.15
CA PRO A 51 2.23 -11.30 -6.84
C PRO A 51 2.81 -9.92 -6.49
N ASN A 52 3.88 -9.49 -7.16
CA ASN A 52 4.46 -8.14 -7.00
C ASN A 52 3.81 -7.08 -7.92
N LEU A 53 2.80 -7.47 -8.71
CA LEU A 53 2.03 -6.61 -9.62
C LEU A 53 2.90 -5.94 -10.68
N TYR A 54 3.94 -6.64 -11.16
CA TYR A 54 4.88 -6.11 -12.16
C TYR A 54 4.30 -5.93 -13.55
N SER A 55 3.18 -6.58 -13.88
CA SER A 55 2.47 -6.34 -15.15
C SER A 55 1.78 -4.97 -15.20
N ILE A 56 1.51 -4.35 -14.04
CA ILE A 56 1.12 -2.94 -13.97
C ILE A 56 2.39 -2.09 -13.98
N LYS A 57 2.60 -1.36 -15.09
CA LYS A 57 3.76 -0.50 -15.31
C LYS A 57 3.98 0.48 -14.15
N LEU A 58 5.25 0.72 -13.78
CA LEU A 58 5.62 1.62 -12.68
C LEU A 58 4.97 3.01 -12.79
N GLN A 59 4.94 3.57 -14.01
CA GLN A 59 4.31 4.86 -14.29
C GLN A 59 2.84 4.94 -13.84
N VAL A 60 2.08 3.84 -13.98
CA VAL A 60 0.67 3.81 -13.51
C VAL A 60 0.60 4.03 -12.00
N TRP A 61 1.53 3.46 -11.23
CA TRP A 61 1.59 3.66 -9.79
C TRP A 61 2.09 5.07 -9.42
N ASP A 62 3.04 5.59 -10.18
CA ASP A 62 3.59 6.93 -9.99
C ASP A 62 2.57 8.03 -10.30
N ASP A 63 1.64 7.80 -11.22
CA ASP A 63 0.58 8.75 -11.57
C ASP A 63 -0.59 8.76 -10.57
N LEU A 64 -0.71 7.74 -9.70
CA LEU A 64 -1.78 7.68 -8.71
C LEU A 64 -1.60 8.72 -7.59
N PRO A 65 -2.65 9.49 -7.25
CA PRO A 65 -2.60 10.43 -6.15
C PRO A 65 -2.67 9.70 -4.82
N LEU A 66 -1.74 10.00 -3.91
CA LEU A 66 -1.83 9.56 -2.52
C LEU A 66 -1.47 10.78 -1.67
N ILE A 67 -2.44 11.37 -0.96
CA ILE A 67 -2.22 12.62 -0.21
C ILE A 67 -2.27 12.36 1.30
N ALA A 68 -3.08 11.40 1.75
CA ALA A 68 -3.43 11.22 3.16
C ALA A 68 -2.41 10.44 4.03
N TYR A 69 -1.25 10.05 3.50
CA TYR A 69 -0.31 9.13 4.16
C TYR A 69 0.88 9.81 4.85
N THR A 70 1.10 11.11 4.58
CA THR A 70 2.32 11.83 4.97
C THR A 70 2.48 12.00 6.48
N TYR A 71 1.40 12.25 7.22
CA TYR A 71 1.44 12.42 8.68
C TYR A 71 1.78 11.10 9.39
N LYS A 72 1.06 10.02 9.06
CA LYS A 72 1.28 8.69 9.66
C LYS A 72 2.69 8.16 9.40
N MET A 73 3.26 8.40 8.21
CA MET A 73 4.66 8.03 7.94
C MET A 73 5.63 8.73 8.88
N ARG A 74 5.42 10.02 9.15
CA ARG A 74 6.28 10.77 10.08
C ARG A 74 6.16 10.24 11.51
N GLU A 75 4.97 9.85 11.96
CA GLU A 75 4.78 9.20 13.27
C GLU A 75 5.54 7.87 13.37
N ALA A 76 5.65 7.13 12.26
CA ALA A 76 6.46 5.92 12.17
C ALA A 76 7.99 6.19 12.04
N GLY A 77 8.42 7.45 11.98
CA GLY A 77 9.82 7.82 11.74
C GLY A 77 10.27 7.62 10.29
N ASP A 78 9.34 7.74 9.34
CA ASP A 78 9.56 7.63 7.89
C ASP A 78 9.17 8.92 7.15
N TRP A 79 9.59 9.01 5.89
CA TRP A 79 9.34 10.16 5.03
C TRP A 79 8.55 9.76 3.79
N PRO A 80 7.61 10.61 3.33
CA PRO A 80 6.90 10.35 2.09
C PRO A 80 7.86 10.40 0.91
N THR A 81 8.02 9.26 0.24
CA THR A 81 8.86 9.10 -0.95
C THR A 81 8.05 8.45 -2.06
N PRO A 82 8.42 8.62 -3.35
CA PRO A 82 7.76 7.92 -4.46
C PRO A 82 7.77 6.39 -4.28
N ALA A 83 8.90 5.83 -3.83
CA ALA A 83 9.00 4.40 -3.55
C ALA A 83 8.04 3.96 -2.42
N GLY A 84 8.02 4.71 -1.31
CA GLY A 84 7.08 4.44 -0.20
C GLY A 84 5.62 4.52 -0.65
N LYS A 85 5.28 5.48 -1.52
CA LYS A 85 3.95 5.59 -2.13
C LYS A 85 3.56 4.31 -2.87
N VAL A 86 4.44 3.81 -3.75
CA VAL A 86 4.19 2.59 -4.52
C VAL A 86 4.04 1.37 -3.61
N CYS A 87 4.85 1.25 -2.55
CA CYS A 87 4.70 0.17 -1.56
C CYS A 87 3.32 0.18 -0.88
N ILE A 88 2.84 1.37 -0.46
CA ILE A 88 1.50 1.53 0.15
C ILE A 88 0.40 1.15 -0.85
N LEU A 89 0.51 1.61 -2.10
CA LEU A 89 -0.48 1.31 -3.14
C LEU A 89 -0.54 -0.18 -3.48
N LYS A 90 0.61 -0.87 -3.55
CA LYS A 90 0.66 -2.31 -3.79
C LYS A 90 0.14 -3.12 -2.59
N CYS A 91 0.41 -2.65 -1.36
CA CYS A 91 -0.18 -3.25 -0.16
C CYS A 91 -1.72 -3.12 -0.18
N ALA A 92 -2.23 -1.92 -0.51
CA ALA A 92 -3.67 -1.69 -0.68
C ALA A 92 -4.28 -2.58 -1.78
N ALA A 93 -3.58 -2.76 -2.91
CA ALA A 93 -4.01 -3.66 -3.97
C ALA A 93 -4.18 -5.11 -3.47
N ARG A 94 -3.21 -5.63 -2.70
CA ARG A 94 -3.30 -6.97 -2.10
C ARG A 94 -4.50 -7.09 -1.17
N MET A 95 -4.72 -6.10 -0.30
CA MET A 95 -5.88 -6.08 0.59
C MET A 95 -7.22 -6.12 -0.18
N ILE A 96 -7.33 -5.43 -1.31
CA ILE A 96 -8.52 -5.47 -2.18
C ILE A 96 -8.77 -6.86 -2.76
N ILE A 97 -7.70 -7.53 -3.20
CA ILE A 97 -7.75 -8.86 -3.80
C ILE A 97 -8.17 -9.90 -2.74
N GLU A 98 -7.57 -9.83 -1.55
CA GLU A 98 -7.81 -10.76 -0.45
C GLU A 98 -9.18 -10.58 0.21
N THR A 99 -9.70 -9.34 0.21
CA THR A 99 -11.07 -9.06 0.70
C THR A 99 -12.08 -9.66 -0.27
N LYS A 100 -12.51 -10.90 -0.01
CA LYS A 100 -13.59 -11.57 -0.76
C LYS A 100 -14.91 -10.80 -0.57
N ASN A 101 -15.48 -10.35 -1.69
CA ASN A 101 -16.83 -9.78 -1.84
C ASN A 101 -17.07 -8.38 -1.22
N ILE A 102 -17.23 -7.39 -2.09
CA ILE A 102 -18.18 -6.27 -1.87
C ILE A 102 -19.42 -6.63 -2.68
#